data_AF-A0A962LGY6-F1
#
_entry.id   AF-A0A962LGY6-F1
#
_cell.length_a   1.000
_cell.length_b   1.000
_cell.length_c   1.000
_cell.angle_alpha   90.00
_cell.angle_beta   90.00
_cell.angle_gamma   90.00
#
_symmetry.space_group_name_H-M   'P 1'
#
loop_
_entity.id
_entity.type
_entity.pdbx_description
1 polymer ?
#
loop_
_entity_poly.entity_id
_entity_poly.type
_entity_poly.pdbx_seq_one_letter_code
_entity_poly.pdbx_strand_id
1 'polypeptide(L)'
;MPERLLLCTDLDRTLIPNGEQPESAGARDRFARLAAHPQVLLAYVTGRHRQLVEEAMAEYRLPLPDFVIADVGTSLYRLAPGCGWQPDATWEREISRDW
;
A
#
# COMPACT_ATOMS: atom_id res chain seq x y z
N MET A 1 -5.46 14.83 -20.10
CA MET A 1 -5.06 13.47 -19.65
C MET A 1 -6.30 12.80 -19.08
N PRO A 2 -6.51 11.48 -19.27
CA PRO A 2 -7.62 10.80 -18.62
C PRO A 2 -7.48 10.93 -17.10
N GLU A 3 -8.61 11.08 -16.42
CA GLU A 3 -8.66 11.14 -14.96
C GLU A 3 -8.15 9.81 -14.38
N ARG A 4 -7.29 9.89 -13.35
CA ARG A 4 -6.73 8.73 -12.64
C ARG A 4 -7.36 8.64 -11.26
N LEU A 5 -7.62 7.41 -10.82
CA LEU A 5 -8.10 7.11 -9.49
C LEU A 5 -6.91 6.76 -8.59
N LEU A 6 -6.92 7.26 -7.35
CA LEU A 6 -6.01 6.80 -6.31
C LEU A 6 -6.80 5.87 -5.37
N LEU A 7 -6.46 4.59 -5.39
CA LEU A 7 -7.02 3.58 -4.50
C LEU A 7 -6.14 3.48 -3.25
N CYS A 8 -6.65 3.97 -2.13
CA CYS A 8 -6.01 3.83 -0.81
C CYS A 8 -6.67 2.69 -0.05
N THR A 9 -5.89 1.78 0.52
CA THR A 9 -6.42 0.70 1.37
C THR A 9 -5.53 0.44 2.57
N ASP A 10 -6.17 0.16 3.70
CA ASP A 10 -5.53 -0.51 4.82
C ASP A 10 -5.23 -1.98 4.48
N LEU A 11 -4.33 -2.60 5.24
CA LEU A 11 -3.89 -3.98 5.07
C LEU A 11 -4.56 -4.91 6.08
N ASP A 12 -4.21 -4.81 7.35
CA ASP A 12 -4.56 -5.78 8.39
C ASP A 12 -6.06 -5.80 8.69
N ARG A 13 -6.69 -6.97 8.55
CA ARG A 13 -8.15 -7.14 8.67
C ARG A 13 -8.99 -6.28 7.73
N THR A 14 -8.37 -5.72 6.69
CA THR A 14 -9.03 -4.98 5.60
C THR A 14 -8.84 -5.73 4.28
N LEU A 15 -7.61 -5.73 3.74
CA LEU A 15 -7.24 -6.48 2.55
C LEU A 15 -6.67 -7.86 2.89
N ILE A 16 -5.97 -7.95 4.02
CA ILE A 16 -5.33 -9.16 4.50
C ILE A 16 -6.29 -9.88 5.48
N PRO A 17 -6.63 -11.15 5.23
CA PRO A 17 -7.51 -11.93 6.11
C PRO A 17 -6.72 -12.56 7.26
N ASN A 18 -5.98 -11.75 8.02
CA ASN A 18 -5.21 -12.19 9.19
C ASN A 18 -5.97 -12.04 10.52
N GLY A 19 -7.30 -11.96 10.45
CA GLY A 19 -8.20 -12.03 11.59
C GLY A 19 -8.88 -13.40 11.71
N GLU A 20 -9.84 -13.51 12.62
CA GLU A 20 -10.63 -14.74 12.80
C GLU A 20 -11.63 -14.97 11.66
N GLN A 21 -12.02 -13.90 10.96
CA GLN A 21 -12.99 -13.98 9.87
C GLN A 21 -12.32 -14.53 8.60
N PRO A 22 -12.97 -15.46 7.89
CA PRO A 22 -12.45 -15.95 6.62
C PRO A 22 -12.44 -14.84 5.57
N GLU A 23 -11.54 -14.98 4.59
CA GLU A 23 -11.51 -14.11 3.42
C GLU A 23 -12.86 -14.17 2.66
N SER A 24 -13.36 -13.01 2.24
CA SER A 24 -14.51 -12.97 1.33
C SER A 24 -14.14 -13.63 -0.01
N ALA A 25 -15.02 -14.50 -0.53
CA ALA A 25 -14.74 -15.29 -1.72
C ALA A 25 -14.27 -14.43 -2.91
N GLY A 26 -13.02 -14.67 -3.36
CA GLY A 26 -12.39 -13.98 -4.49
C GLY A 26 -11.99 -12.51 -4.23
N ALA A 27 -11.90 -12.08 -2.97
CA ALA A 27 -11.59 -10.68 -2.63
C ALA A 27 -10.25 -10.22 -3.21
N ARG A 28 -9.14 -10.92 -2.91
CA ARG A 28 -7.81 -10.54 -3.44
C ARG A 28 -7.72 -10.60 -4.97
N ASP A 29 -8.38 -11.55 -5.63
CA ASP A 29 -8.38 -11.62 -7.10
C ASP A 29 -9.09 -10.41 -7.73
N ARG A 30 -10.24 -10.00 -7.15
CA ARG A 30 -10.97 -8.81 -7.61
C ARG A 30 -10.17 -7.54 -7.33
N PHE A 31 -9.54 -7.46 -6.17
CA PHE A 31 -8.66 -6.36 -5.81
C PHE A 31 -7.48 -6.25 -6.79
N ALA A 32 -6.80 -7.35 -7.08
CA ALA A 32 -5.68 -7.39 -8.03
C ALA A 32 -6.10 -6.93 -9.43
N ARG A 33 -7.30 -7.33 -9.89
CA ARG A 33 -7.86 -6.87 -11.17
C ARG A 33 -8.13 -5.36 -11.19
N LEU A 34 -8.62 -4.78 -10.10
CA LEU A 34 -8.84 -3.34 -9.98
C LEU A 34 -7.50 -2.59 -9.93
N ALA A 35 -6.56 -3.05 -9.12
CA ALA A 35 -5.23 -2.46 -8.98
C ALA A 35 -4.41 -2.50 -10.29
N ALA A 36 -4.61 -3.52 -11.13
CA ALA A 36 -3.95 -3.63 -12.43
C ALA A 36 -4.54 -2.71 -13.51
N HIS A 37 -5.64 -1.99 -13.22
CA HIS A 37 -6.26 -1.11 -14.20
C HIS A 37 -5.35 0.10 -14.49
N PRO A 38 -5.07 0.46 -15.76
CA PRO A 38 -4.06 1.48 -16.11
C PRO A 38 -4.39 2.91 -15.63
N GLN A 39 -5.62 3.15 -15.17
CA GLN A 39 -6.05 4.42 -14.59
C GLN A 39 -6.04 4.43 -13.05
N VAL A 40 -5.70 3.31 -12.41
CA VAL A 40 -5.64 3.19 -10.95
C VAL A 40 -4.19 3.30 -10.51
N LEU A 41 -3.97 4.17 -9.52
CA LEU A 41 -2.75 4.17 -8.71
C LEU A 41 -3.10 3.54 -7.37
N LEU A 42 -2.23 2.68 -6.85
CA LEU A 42 -2.46 1.96 -5.61
C LEU A 42 -1.59 2.50 -4.47
N ALA A 43 -2.21 2.75 -3.32
CA ALA A 43 -1.54 3.13 -2.09
C ALA A 43 -1.95 2.18 -0.95
N TYR A 44 -0.96 1.55 -0.31
CA TYR A 44 -1.18 0.89 0.99
C TYR A 44 -0.99 1.89 2.11
N VAL A 45 -1.94 1.93 3.05
CA VAL A 45 -1.94 2.83 4.20
C VAL A 45 -2.03 1.99 5.46
N THR A 46 -0.92 1.80 6.17
CA THR A 46 -0.80 0.76 7.18
C THR A 46 0.04 1.21 8.38
N GLY A 47 -0.24 0.61 9.54
CA GLY A 47 0.61 0.72 10.72
C GLY A 47 1.90 -0.09 10.65
N ARG A 48 2.03 -1.00 9.67
CA ARG A 48 3.25 -1.78 9.46
C ARG A 48 4.41 -0.89 9.05
N HIS A 49 5.61 -1.20 9.54
CA HIS A 49 6.85 -0.67 8.99
C HIS A 49 7.21 -1.38 7.68
N ARG A 50 8.09 -0.77 6.88
CA ARG A 50 8.42 -1.23 5.51
C ARG A 50 8.63 -2.74 5.38
N GLN A 51 9.48 -3.35 6.21
CA GLN A 51 9.80 -4.77 6.10
C GLN A 51 8.55 -5.67 6.27
N LEU A 52 7.68 -5.37 7.23
CA LEU A 52 6.42 -6.10 7.40
C LEU A 52 5.43 -5.89 6.27
N VAL A 53 5.53 -4.78 5.52
CA VAL A 53 4.74 -4.58 4.30
C VAL A 53 5.29 -5.44 3.17
N GLU A 54 6.61 -5.48 2.99
CA GLU A 54 7.28 -6.36 2.00
C GLU A 54 6.94 -7.84 2.27
N GLU A 55 7.01 -8.28 3.52
CA GLU A 55 6.63 -9.63 3.95
C GLU A 55 5.14 -9.92 3.67
N ALA A 56 4.24 -9.00 4.01
CA ALA A 56 2.80 -9.15 3.71
C ALA A 56 2.52 -9.23 2.20
N MET A 57 3.16 -8.38 1.41
CA MET A 57 3.00 -8.41 -0.05
C MET A 57 3.42 -9.76 -0.62
N ALA A 58 4.53 -10.32 -0.13
CA ALA A 58 5.01 -11.64 -0.55
C ALA A 58 4.09 -12.78 -0.09
N GLU A 59 3.71 -12.80 1.20
CA GLU A 59 2.88 -13.84 1.81
C GLU A 59 1.49 -13.89 1.18
N TYR A 60 0.84 -12.73 1.06
CA TYR A 60 -0.52 -12.62 0.56
C TYR A 60 -0.62 -12.37 -0.95
N ARG A 61 0.53 -12.33 -1.66
CA ARG A 61 0.64 -12.07 -3.10
C ARG A 61 -0.09 -10.80 -3.52
N LEU A 62 0.09 -9.74 -2.74
CA LEU A 62 -0.57 -8.46 -2.99
C LEU A 62 0.07 -7.78 -4.22
N PRO A 63 -0.70 -7.00 -4.99
CA PRO A 63 -0.17 -6.17 -6.06
C PRO A 63 0.95 -5.24 -5.58
N LEU A 64 1.89 -4.91 -6.47
CA LEU A 64 2.87 -3.87 -6.19
C LEU A 64 2.15 -2.51 -6.15
N PRO A 65 2.22 -1.75 -5.05
CA PRO A 65 1.61 -0.43 -4.98
C PRO A 65 2.51 0.63 -5.62
N ASP A 66 1.95 1.77 -5.97
CA ASP A 66 2.70 2.98 -6.35
C ASP A 66 3.22 3.72 -5.11
N PHE A 67 2.47 3.62 -4.00
CA PHE A 67 2.78 4.29 -2.75
C PHE A 67 2.56 3.39 -1.54
N VAL A 68 3.35 3.61 -0.50
CA VAL A 68 3.09 3.03 0.82
C VAL A 68 3.23 4.11 1.88
N ILE A 69 2.16 4.33 2.62
CA ILE A 69 2.14 5.08 3.85
C ILE A 69 2.27 4.04 4.98
N ALA A 70 3.41 4.04 5.64
CA ALA A 70 3.80 3.08 6.67
C ALA A 70 3.91 3.79 8.03
N ASP A 71 4.20 3.01 9.07
CA ASP A 71 4.53 3.53 10.41
C ASP A 71 3.45 4.48 10.94
N VAL A 72 2.18 4.09 10.75
CA VAL A 72 0.99 4.85 11.16
C VAL A 72 0.97 6.26 10.57
N GLY A 73 1.50 6.43 9.35
CA GLY A 73 1.52 7.71 8.65
C GLY A 73 2.83 8.47 8.71
N THR A 74 3.80 8.03 9.53
CA THR A 74 5.07 8.76 9.69
C THR A 74 6.03 8.55 8.52
N SER A 75 5.89 7.45 7.77
CA SER A 75 6.70 7.15 6.60
C SER A 75 5.86 7.15 5.33
N LEU A 76 6.35 7.82 4.28
CA LEU A 76 5.77 7.75 2.93
C LEU A 76 6.84 7.27 1.96
N TYR A 77 6.52 6.23 1.20
CA TYR A 77 7.37 5.68 0.15
C TYR A 77 6.66 5.75 -1.19
N ARG A 78 7.44 6.08 -2.24
CA ARG A 78 7.09 5.84 -3.63
C ARG A 78 7.81 4.60 -4.11
N LEU A 79 7.09 3.72 -4.80
CA LEU A 79 7.66 2.59 -5.49
C LEU A 79 7.61 2.88 -6.98
N ALA A 80 8.74 2.72 -7.66
CA ALA A 80 8.80 2.80 -9.12
C ALA A 80 9.44 1.53 -9.67
N PRO A 81 9.00 1.04 -10.85
CA PRO A 81 9.58 -0.13 -11.49
C PRO A 81 11.11 -0.02 -11.56
N GLY A 82 11.82 -0.97 -10.97
CA GLY A 82 13.28 -1.03 -10.97
C GLY A 82 14.01 -0.09 -10.01
N CYS A 83 13.31 0.79 -9.29
CA CYS A 83 13.92 1.77 -8.38
C CYS A 83 13.77 1.44 -6.89
N GLY A 84 13.05 0.37 -6.55
CA GLY A 84 12.79 -0.03 -5.17
C GLY A 84 11.94 0.99 -4.41
N TRP A 85 12.08 0.98 -3.08
CA TRP A 85 11.37 1.87 -2.17
C TRP A 85 12.11 3.19 -2.02
N GLN A 86 11.49 4.29 -2.46
CA GLN A 86 12.04 5.63 -2.33
C GLN A 86 11.28 6.40 -1.25
N PRO A 87 11.92 6.77 -0.11
CA PRO A 87 11.26 7.60 0.89
C PRO A 87 10.98 9.00 0.33
N ASP A 88 9.84 9.58 0.70
CA ASP A 88 9.51 10.96 0.38
C ASP A 88 10.14 11.91 1.41
N ALA A 89 11.28 12.50 1.01
CA ALA A 89 12.02 13.43 1.87
C ALA A 89 11.24 14.72 2.18
N THR A 90 10.24 15.09 1.37
CA THR A 90 9.40 16.26 1.66
C THR A 90 8.45 15.93 2.79
N TRP A 91 7.80 14.77 2.73
CA TRP A 91 6.95 14.30 3.81
C TRP A 91 7.71 14.16 5.13
N GLU A 92 8.90 13.54 5.11
CA GLU A 92 9.75 13.38 6.29
C GLU A 92 10.07 14.73 6.96
N ARG A 93 10.36 15.77 6.16
CA ARG A 93 10.60 17.13 6.67
C ARG A 93 9.35 17.84 7.19
N GLU A 94 8.18 17.53 6.64
CA GLU A 94 6.93 18.14 7.11
C GLU A 94 6.50 17.49 8.43
N ILE A 95 6.48 16.17 8.51
CA ILE A 95 6.01 15.46 9.71
C ILE A 95 6.96 15.60 10.90
N SER A 96 8.26 15.76 10.69
CA SER A 96 9.24 15.98 11.76
C SER A 96 9.11 17.34 12.47
N ARG A 97 8.34 18.30 11.93
CA ARG A 97 8.10 19.59 12.60
C ARG A 97 7.12 19.50 13.76
N ASP A 98 6.29 18.47 13.79
CA ASP A 98 5.22 18.30 14.79
C ASP A 98 5.66 17.44 15.99
N TRP A 99 6.97 17.16 16.11
CA TRP A 99 7.62 16.36 17.17
C TRP A 99 8.70 17.18 17.88
#